data_AF-A0A821KFE4-F1
#
_entry.id   AF-A0A821KFE4-F1
#
_cell.length_a   1.000
_cell.length_b   1.000
_cell.length_c   1.000
_cell.angle_alpha   90.00
_cell.angle_beta   90.00
_cell.angle_gamma   90.00
#
_symmetry.space_group_name_H-M   'P 1'
#
loop_
_entity.id
_entity.type
_entity.pdbx_description
1 polymer ?
#
loop_
_entity_poly.entity_id
_entity_poly.type
_entity_poly.pdbx_seq_one_letter_code
_entity_poly.pdbx_strand_id
1 'polypeptide(L)' 'MRVLLQIQKNSPPQLSVKDYSDSFRDFVAACLQKNPEQRPTATQLRRFKFVSTTKPTKYLIELIIRYQN' A
#
# COMPACT_ATOMS: atom_id res chain seq x y z
N MET A 1 24.00 -8.41 -12.12
CA MET A 1 22.66 -8.79 -11.61
C MET A 1 22.69 -8.96 -10.07
N ARG A 2 22.81 -7.86 -9.30
CA ARG A 2 22.90 -7.91 -7.81
C ARG A 2 21.54 -7.75 -7.10
N VAL A 3 20.58 -7.09 -7.75
CA VAL A 3 19.24 -6.78 -7.18
C VAL A 3 18.42 -8.03 -6.86
N LEU A 4 18.42 -9.05 -7.72
CA LEU A 4 17.68 -10.30 -7.47
C LEU A 4 18.17 -11.03 -6.21
N LEU A 5 19.49 -11.01 -5.97
CA LEU A 5 20.09 -11.58 -4.76
C LEU A 5 19.75 -10.76 -3.51
N GLN A 6 19.61 -9.44 -3.64
CA GLN A 6 19.21 -8.56 -2.55
C GLN A 6 17.74 -8.78 -2.15
N ILE A 7 16.84 -9.01 -3.12
CA ILE A 7 15.42 -9.31 -2.85
C ILE A 7 15.26 -10.62 -2.07
N GLN A 8 16.05 -11.65 -2.41
CA GLN A 8 15.99 -12.91 -1.68
C GLN A 8 16.58 -12.85 -0.27
N LYS A 9 17.47 -11.90 0.02
CA LYS A 9 18.14 -11.82 1.33
C LYS A 9 17.51 -10.80 2.27
N ASN A 10 17.09 -9.66 1.75
CA ASN A 10 16.59 -8.57 2.56
C ASN A 10 15.12 -8.76 2.94
N SER A 11 14.73 -8.08 4.01
CA SER A 11 13.33 -7.86 4.33
C SER A 11 12.69 -6.91 3.30
N PRO A 12 11.36 -6.98 3.09
CA PRO A 12 10.65 -6.05 2.23
C PRO A 12 10.86 -4.60 2.69
N PRO A 13 10.95 -3.63 1.74
CA PRO A 13 11.07 -2.23 2.08
C PRO A 13 9.84 -1.74 2.86
N GLN A 14 10.05 -0.76 3.74
CA GLN A 14 9.01 -0.17 4.60
C GLN A 14 8.85 1.32 4.27
N LEU A 15 7.65 1.84 4.47
CA LEU A 15 7.37 3.27 4.30
C LEU A 15 7.94 4.09 5.47
N SER A 16 8.36 5.33 5.17
CA SER A 16 8.83 6.30 6.17
C SER A 16 7.72 6.64 7.17
N VAL A 17 8.06 6.65 8.46
CA VAL A 17 7.14 7.04 9.54
C VAL A 17 6.77 8.52 9.46
N LYS A 18 7.65 9.36 8.91
CA LYS A 18 7.46 10.82 8.84
C LYS A 18 6.47 11.24 7.77
N ASP A 19 6.41 10.51 6.66
CA ASP A 19 5.69 10.94 5.46
C ASP A 19 4.31 10.28 5.32
N TYR A 20 4.04 9.23 6.11
CA TYR A 20 2.86 8.38 5.93
C TYR A 20 2.20 8.00 7.26
N SER A 21 0.87 7.95 7.27
CA SER A 21 0.09 7.53 8.43
C SER A 21 0.30 6.05 8.77
N ASP A 22 0.18 5.70 10.05
CA ASP A 22 0.36 4.32 10.54
C ASP A 22 -0.54 3.32 9.79
N SER A 23 -1.82 3.67 9.61
CA SER A 23 -2.78 2.84 8.87
C SER A 23 -2.34 2.54 7.43
N PHE A 24 -1.68 3.49 6.76
CA PHE A 24 -1.20 3.31 5.41
C PHE A 24 0.07 2.47 5.38
N ARG A 25 0.98 2.69 6.33
CA ARG A 25 2.20 1.88 6.46
C ARG A 25 1.86 0.42 6.74
N ASP A 26 0.93 0.16 7.66
CA ASP A 26 0.46 -1.18 7.99
C ASP A 26 -0.17 -1.88 6.78
N PHE A 27 -0.98 -1.15 6.01
CA PHE A 27 -1.59 -1.65 4.78
C PHE A 27 -0.54 -2.04 3.73
N VAL A 28 0.47 -1.19 3.49
CA VAL A 28 1.53 -1.45 2.52
C VAL A 28 2.45 -2.58 2.99
N ALA A 29 2.78 -2.65 4.28
CA ALA A 29 3.54 -3.75 4.86
C ALA A 29 2.82 -5.09 4.72
N ALA A 30 1.50 -5.12 4.89
CA ALA A 30 0.69 -6.31 4.64
C ALA A 30 0.70 -6.74 3.16
N CYS A 31 0.75 -5.78 2.23
CA CYS A 31 0.89 -6.09 0.81
C CYS A 31 2.29 -6.67 0.47
N LEU A 32 3.33 -6.09 1.07
CA LEU A 32 4.73 -6.40 0.78
C LEU A 32 5.24 -7.58 1.62
N GLN A 33 4.52 -8.71 1.62
CA GLN A 33 5.00 -9.95 2.23
C GLN A 33 5.88 -10.74 1.26
N LYS A 34 7.02 -11.23 1.78
CA LYS A 34 8.01 -12.01 1.02
C LYS A 34 7.49 -13.41 0.70
N ASN A 35 6.85 -14.07 1.67
CA ASN A 35 6.11 -15.29 1.42
C ASN A 35 4.74 -14.94 0.79
N PRO A 36 4.45 -15.39 -0.44
CA PRO A 36 3.17 -15.14 -1.08
C PRO A 36 1.96 -15.65 -0.28
N GLU A 37 2.12 -16.76 0.45
CA GLU A 37 1.04 -17.37 1.25
C GLU A 37 0.64 -16.50 2.46
N GLN A 38 1.56 -15.66 2.93
CA GLN A 38 1.31 -14.71 4.02
C GLN A 38 0.69 -13.40 3.52
N ARG A 39 0.65 -13.18 2.20
CA ARG A 39 0.06 -11.97 1.63
C ARG A 39 -1.46 -12.06 1.69
N PRO A 40 -2.16 -11.10 2.33
CA PRO A 40 -3.61 -11.12 2.38
C PRO A 40 -4.22 -10.97 0.98
N THR A 41 -5.35 -11.62 0.77
CA THR A 41 -6.17 -11.47 -0.43
C THR A 41 -6.79 -10.07 -0.51
N ALA A 42 -7.23 -9.65 -1.70
CA ALA A 42 -7.93 -8.37 -1.87
C ALA A 42 -9.15 -8.22 -0.94
N THR A 43 -9.90 -9.31 -0.72
CA THR A 43 -11.05 -9.34 0.20
C THR A 43 -10.64 -9.08 1.65
N GLN A 44 -9.48 -9.59 2.08
CA GLN A 44 -8.93 -9.31 3.42
C GLN A 44 -8.39 -7.88 3.50
N LEU A 45 -7.66 -7.43 2.49
CA LEU A 45 -7.09 -6.07 2.41
C LEU A 45 -8.18 -4.98 2.47
N ARG A 46 -9.36 -5.22 1.91
CA ARG A 46 -10.51 -4.29 1.98
C ARG A 46 -10.93 -3.95 3.42
N ARG A 47 -10.63 -4.83 4.39
CA ARG A 47 -10.99 -4.65 5.81
C ARG A 47 -10.00 -3.79 6.59
N PHE A 48 -8.81 -3.51 6.03
CA PHE A 48 -7.82 -2.66 6.69
C PHE A 48 -8.37 -1.26 6.89
N LYS A 49 -8.03 -0.64 8.03
CA LYS A 49 -8.47 0.72 8.37
C LYS A 49 -8.22 1.72 7.24
N PHE A 50 -7.09 1.63 6.57
CA PHE A 50 -6.74 2.50 5.44
C PHE A 50 -7.78 2.47 4.29
N VAL A 51 -8.32 1.30 3.97
CA VAL A 51 -9.27 1.11 2.86
C VAL A 51 -10.72 1.22 3.32
N SER A 52 -11.04 0.73 4.52
CA SER A 52 -12.40 0.71 5.04
C SER A 52 -12.93 2.10 5.40
N THR A 53 -12.04 3.06 5.70
CA THR A 53 -12.41 4.45 6.01
C THR A 53 -12.25 5.40 4.81
N THR A 54 -12.35 4.87 3.59
CA THR A 54 -12.18 5.68 2.36
C THR A 54 -13.34 6.65 2.15
N LYS A 55 -13.04 7.76 1.48
CA LYS A 55 -14.03 8.77 1.11
C LYS A 55 -14.78 8.33 -0.16
N PRO A 56 -16.02 8.81 -0.37
CA PRO A 56 -16.77 8.54 -1.60
C PRO A 56 -16.04 8.99 -2.87
N THR A 57 -16.28 8.31 -3.99
CA THR A 57 -15.60 8.55 -5.27
C THR A 57 -15.75 9.98 -5.80
N LYS A 58 -16.80 10.71 -5.40
CA LYS A 58 -17.04 12.11 -5.81
C LYS A 58 -15.85 13.05 -5.54
N TYR A 59 -15.03 12.75 -4.53
CA TYR A 59 -13.83 13.54 -4.23
C TYR A 59 -12.75 13.45 -5.32
N LEU A 60 -12.80 12.44 -6.20
CA LEU A 60 -11.87 12.32 -7.32
C LEU A 60 -12.19 13.28 -8.46
N ILE A 61 -13.41 13.84 -8.54
CA ILE A 61 -13.81 14.75 -9.62
C ILE A 61 -12.91 15.99 -9.64
N GLU A 62 -12.61 16.58 -8.48
CA GLU A 62 -11.71 17.74 -8.39
C GLU A 62 -10.31 17.42 -8.91
N LEU A 63 -9.80 16.22 -8.59
CA LEU A 63 -8.51 15.76 -9.08
C LEU A 63 -8.51 15.60 -10.60
N ILE A 64 -9.56 15.01 -11.16
CA ILE A 64 -9.71 14.84 -12.61
C ILE A 64 -9.71 16.20 -13.31
N ILE A 65 -10.50 17.16 -12.83
CA ILE A 65 -10.58 18.51 -13.41
C ILE A 65 -9.22 19.21 -13.36
N ARG A 66 -8.46 19.06 -12.26
CA ARG A 66 -7.13 19.67 -12.10
C ARG A 66 -6.13 19.22 -13.17
N TYR A 67 -6.19 17.97 -13.60
CA TYR A 67 -5.23 17.37 -14.54
C TYR A 67 -5.76 17.26 -15.98
N GLN A 68 -6.99 17.71 -16.24
CA GLN A 68 -7.55 17.81 -17.60
C GLN A 68 -7.17 19.10 -18.34
N ASN A 69 -6.57 20.06 -17.64
CA ASN A 69 -6.01 21.30 -18.19
C ASN A 69 -4.48 21.28 -18.09
#